data_AF-A0A533ZSF9-F1
#
_entry.id   AF-A0A533ZSF9-F1
#
_cell.length_a   1.000
_cell.length_b   1.000
_cell.length_c   1.000
_cell.angle_alpha   90.00
_cell.angle_beta   90.00
_cell.angle_gamma   90.00
#
_symmetry.space_group_name_H-M   'P 1'
#
loop_
_entity.id
_entity.type
_entity.pdbx_description
1 polymer ?
#
loop_
_entity_poly.entity_id
_entity_poly.type
_entity_poly.pdbx_seq_one_letter_code
_entity_poly.pdbx_strand_id
1 'polypeptide(L)' 'EAKKLEEEGDAIYHEALGRMFETERDALEVIKWKEIYDNLERTLDQSEDVANVLESITLKHA' A
#
# COMPACT_ATOMS: atom_id res chain seq x y z
N GLU A 1 14.69 -2.10 -3.12
CA GLU A 1 13.88 -1.19 -3.96
C GLU A 1 12.40 -1.40 -3.72
N ALA A 2 11.88 -2.63 -3.82
CA ALA A 2 10.48 -2.97 -3.47
C ALA A 2 10.08 -2.44 -2.08
N LYS A 3 10.86 -2.74 -1.03
CA LYS A 3 10.62 -2.22 0.32
C LYS A 3 10.52 -0.69 0.41
N LYS A 4 11.36 0.04 -0.35
CA LYS A 4 11.31 1.51 -0.37
C LYS A 4 10.00 2.01 -1.02
N LEU A 5 9.55 1.34 -2.07
CA LEU A 5 8.30 1.69 -2.76
C LEU A 5 7.06 1.35 -1.92
N GLU A 6 7.12 0.26 -1.15
CA GLU A 6 6.09 -0.10 -0.17
C GLU A 6 6.01 0.96 0.93
N GLU A 7 7.12 1.31 1.59
CA GLU A 7 7.17 2.38 2.60
C GLU A 7 6.65 3.73 2.08
N GLU A 8 6.91 4.07 0.81
CA GLU A 8 6.38 5.27 0.14
C GLU A 8 4.87 5.16 -0.12
N GLY A 9 4.39 3.99 -0.54
CA GLY A 9 2.98 3.68 -0.72
C GLY A 9 2.18 3.83 0.57
N ASP A 10 2.67 3.21 1.65
CA ASP A 10 2.08 3.24 2.99
C ASP A 10 1.93 4.69 3.49
N ALA A 11 2.95 5.52 3.29
CA ALA A 11 2.92 6.93 3.66
C ALA A 11 1.86 7.71 2.88
N ILE A 12 1.77 7.48 1.56
CA ILE A 12 0.76 8.10 0.69
C ILE A 12 -0.65 7.64 1.08
N TYR A 13 -0.84 6.35 1.35
CA TYR A 13 -2.10 5.76 1.79
C TYR A 13 -2.60 6.43 3.07
N HIS A 14 -1.74 6.54 4.10
CA HIS A 14 -2.10 7.17 5.36
C HIS A 14 -2.42 8.67 5.21
N GLU A 15 -1.64 9.40 4.42
CA GLU A 15 -1.89 10.82 4.16
C GLU A 15 -3.22 11.03 3.40
N ALA A 16 -3.49 10.18 2.40
CA ALA A 16 -4.73 10.22 1.63
C ALA A 16 -5.96 9.90 2.50
N LEU A 17 -5.87 8.89 3.36
CA LEU A 17 -6.92 8.53 4.32
C LEU A 17 -7.21 9.67 5.30
N GLY A 18 -6.17 10.26 5.89
CA GLY A 18 -6.32 11.40 6.79
C GLY A 18 -7.05 12.55 6.13
N ARG A 19 -6.58 12.96 4.94
CA ARG A 19 -7.23 14.04 4.17
C ARG A 19 -8.68 13.71 3.80
N MET A 20 -8.96 12.48 3.40
CA MET A 20 -10.31 12.06 3.01
C MET A 20 -11.29 12.20 4.19
N PHE A 21 -10.93 11.71 5.37
CA PHE A 21 -11.79 11.80 6.56
C PHE A 21 -11.93 13.23 7.11
N GLU A 22 -10.96 14.11 6.86
CA GLU A 22 -11.05 15.53 7.24
C GLU A 22 -11.98 16.33 6.31
N THR A 23 -11.95 16.04 5.01
CA THR A 23 -12.52 16.92 3.97
C THR A 23 -13.80 16.41 3.35
N GLU A 24 -13.96 15.09 3.16
CA GLU A 24 -15.13 14.52 2.50
C GLU A 24 -16.30 14.35 3.47
N ARG A 25 -17.50 14.71 3.02
CA ARG A 25 -18.75 14.65 3.80
C ARG A 25 -19.75 13.66 3.24
N ASP A 26 -19.61 13.29 1.97
CA ASP A 26 -20.40 12.21 1.37
C ASP A 26 -19.82 10.86 1.77
N ALA A 27 -20.57 10.12 2.59
CA ALA A 27 -20.19 8.79 3.06
C ALA A 27 -20.00 7.79 1.91
N LEU A 28 -20.75 7.92 0.80
CA LEU A 28 -20.58 7.03 -0.35
C LEU A 28 -19.24 7.29 -1.04
N GLU A 29 -18.80 8.54 -1.13
CA GLU A 29 -17.49 8.87 -1.68
C GLU A 29 -16.36 8.39 -0.76
N VAL A 30 -16.50 8.55 0.57
CA VAL A 30 -15.54 7.97 1.53
C VAL A 30 -15.39 6.46 1.35
N ILE A 31 -16.50 5.73 1.23
CA ILE A 31 -16.45 4.26 1.06
C ILE A 31 -15.77 3.88 -0.25
N LYS A 32 -16.12 4.54 -1.37
CA LYS A 32 -15.52 4.25 -2.68
C LYS A 32 -14.01 4.48 -2.68
N TRP A 33 -13.57 5.65 -2.20
CA TRP A 33 -12.16 6.01 -2.19
C TRP A 33 -11.36 5.17 -1.21
N LYS A 34 -11.93 4.86 -0.04
CA LYS A 34 -11.31 3.92 0.90
C LYS A 34 -11.06 2.56 0.25
N GLU A 35 -12.05 1.96 -0.41
CA GLU A 35 -11.88 0.66 -1.08
C GLU A 35 -10.80 0.70 -2.18
N ILE A 36 -10.69 1.80 -2.91
CA ILE A 36 -9.64 1.97 -3.92
C ILE A 36 -8.26 2.03 -3.27
N TYR A 37 -8.09 2.87 -2.25
CA TYR A 37 -6.81 3.01 -1.54
C TYR A 37 -6.40 1.72 -0.84
N ASP A 38 -7.32 1.04 -0.16
CA ASP A 38 -7.07 -0.27 0.45
C ASP A 38 -6.59 -1.31 -0.59
N ASN A 39 -7.17 -1.32 -1.79
CA ASN A 39 -6.76 -2.27 -2.83
C ASN A 39 -5.40 -1.94 -3.44
N LEU A 40 -5.04 -0.66 -3.55
CA LEU A 40 -3.71 -0.24 -3.97
C LEU A 40 -2.66 -0.67 -2.94
N GLU A 41 -2.93 -0.45 -1.66
CA GLU A 41 -2.00 -0.82 -0.57
C GLU A 41 -1.74 -2.33 -0.55
N ARG A 42 -2.81 -3.14 -0.58
CA ARG A 42 -2.68 -4.61 -0.68
C ARG A 42 -1.89 -5.08 -1.89
N THR A 43 -1.92 -4.32 -3.00
CA THR A 43 -1.15 -4.67 -4.21
C THR A 43 0.35 -4.40 -4.02
N LEU A 44 0.70 -3.32 -3.31
CA LEU A 44 2.08 -2.98 -2.98
C LEU A 44 2.66 -3.99 -1.98
N ASP A 45 1.92 -4.30 -0.92
CA ASP A 45 2.26 -5.33 0.08
C ASP A 45 2.54 -6.70 -0.57
N GLN A 46 1.65 -7.16 -1.46
CA GLN A 46 1.86 -8.40 -2.22
C GLN A 46 3.11 -8.35 -3.12
N SER A 47 3.45 -7.18 -3.65
CA SER A 47 4.65 -7.01 -4.46
C SER A 47 5.92 -7.06 -3.60
N GLU A 48 5.87 -6.51 -2.38
CA GLU A 48 6.95 -6.64 -1.38
C GLU A 48 7.15 -8.11 -0.97
N ASP A 49 6.06 -8.83 -0.69
CA ASP A 49 6.08 -10.25 -0.34
C ASP A 49 6.80 -11.11 -1.39
N VAL A 50 6.48 -10.90 -2.67
CA VAL A 50 7.15 -11.60 -3.77
C VAL A 50 8.64 -11.27 -3.81
N ALA A 51 9.01 -9.99 -3.62
CA ALA A 51 10.40 -9.57 -3.58
C ALA A 51 11.16 -10.22 -2.41
N ASN A 52 10.54 -10.29 -1.22
CA ASN A 52 11.10 -10.92 -0.03
C ASN A 52 11.34 -12.43 -0.24
N VAL A 53 10.43 -13.13 -0.92
CA VAL A 53 10.61 -14.55 -1.29
C VAL A 53 11.81 -14.72 -2.22
N LEU A 54 11.93 -13.88 -3.26
CA LEU A 54 13.06 -13.95 -4.21
C LEU A 54 14.40 -13.63 -3.54
N GLU A 55 14.43 -12.67 -2.63
CA GLU A 55 15.61 -12.36 -1.81
C GLU A 55 16.02 -13.57 -0.95
N SER A 56 15.06 -14.23 -0.28
CA SER A 56 15.31 -15.42 0.52
C SER A 56 15.90 -16.58 -0.30
N ILE A 57 15.40 -16.81 -1.51
CA ILE A 57 15.94 -17.83 -2.42
C ILE A 57 17.38 -17.48 -2.80
N THR A 58 17.62 -16.21 -3.16
CA THR A 58 18.96 -15.75 -3.57
C THR A 58 19.98 -15.94 -2.45
N LEU A 59 19.62 -15.59 -1.21
CA LEU A 59 20.50 -15.79 -0.03
C LEU A 59 20.79 -17.27 0.27
N LYS A 60 19.84 -18.18 0.00
CA LYS A 60 20.03 -19.63 0.21
C LYS A 60 20.94 -20.29 -0.82
N HIS A 61 21.11 -19.67 -1.99
CA HIS A 61 21.91 -20.20 -3.10
C HIS A 61 23.18 -19.38 -3.38
N ALA A 62 23.51 -18.43 -2.50
CA ALA A 62 24.74 -17.64 -2.53
C ALA A 62 25.90 -18.34 -1.82
#